data_AF-A0AAD7EML9-F1
#
_entry.id   AF-A0AAD7EML9-F1
#
_cell.length_a   1.000
_cell.length_b   1.000
_cell.length_c   1.000
_cell.angle_alpha   90.00
_cell.angle_beta   90.00
_cell.angle_gamma   90.00
#
_symmetry.space_group_name_H-M   'P 1'
#
loop_
_entity.id
_entity.type
_entity.pdbx_description
1 polymer ?
#
loop_
_entity_poly.entity_id
_entity_poly.type
_entity_poly.pdbx_seq_one_letter_code
_entity_poly.pdbx_strand_id
1 'polypeptide(L)'
;MEFSGFNIKFLSKLLTFPLLSSWSYHENSELRAKCLSLKSTLTLENTTILDISYVSAGSTVKPHGSCVPKAFVNAPLCRVQFSTKTTATSSIRAEAWLPDEWYGRFLGVGNGGLGGCISYRDLDYGSALHFATVGSNNGHDGNTGRPFLGNPEVLNDFAFRSIHVEAVIGKQIVEAYYGKPHEKAYYLGCSTGGRQGTQSALKFPTDWDGIIAGAPATDFNHLQHWSGILSIYIGAPNPSSSPAFIPPDLWKLVAGEILNQCDSIDGVRDGIITEPDACDFRPEALLCTGANGEKCLSRPQVEALRKIYSPLYENGELIYPRFDPGAENIHPGGLMMSGKFPAYARDWVKYAVLNDTEFNFNNYGPDHGRVADDVNPGGIATFDGDLSAFRDRGGKFLTYHGRADDLIASGNSKRMYDLVSRTLAMPSLDAFYRLFLVPGMEHCTQGPGAWAFGQRGGTDGARNESSHNLLLALVDWVEGGVAPDTITGTAEDGATRVHCRYPMRSVWDGNAFGCQA
;
A
#
# COMPACT_ATOMS: atom_id res chain seq x y z
N MET A 1 14.50 -15.88 -75.60
CA MET A 1 15.85 -15.48 -75.14
C MET A 1 15.97 -16.01 -73.72
N GLU A 2 16.19 -17.32 -73.61
CA GLU A 2 17.49 -17.95 -73.31
C GLU A 2 17.79 -17.88 -71.80
N PHE A 3 17.31 -18.90 -71.05
CA PHE A 3 18.09 -20.00 -70.41
C PHE A 3 18.92 -19.48 -69.22
N SER A 4 18.95 -20.03 -68.00
CA SER A 4 18.73 -21.35 -67.42
C SER A 4 18.85 -21.16 -65.89
N GLY A 5 18.09 -21.81 -65.01
CA GLY A 5 18.35 -23.18 -64.59
C GLY A 5 18.09 -23.31 -63.08
N PHE A 6 17.04 -24.03 -62.73
CA PHE A 6 16.71 -24.48 -61.38
C PHE A 6 17.15 -25.96 -61.30
N ASN A 7 18.05 -26.33 -60.37
CA ASN A 7 18.08 -27.72 -59.89
C ASN A 7 18.78 -27.89 -58.53
N ILE A 8 17.94 -28.30 -57.58
CA ILE A 8 18.10 -29.04 -56.32
C ILE A 8 19.47 -29.68 -56.09
N LYS A 9 20.09 -29.39 -54.93
CA LYS A 9 20.80 -30.38 -54.10
C LYS A 9 20.57 -30.12 -52.61
N PHE A 10 19.78 -31.00 -52.00
CA PHE A 10 19.74 -31.23 -50.56
C PHE A 10 21.14 -31.65 -50.08
N LEU A 11 21.67 -30.96 -49.08
CA LEU A 11 22.76 -31.46 -48.24
C LEU A 11 22.47 -31.02 -46.80
N SER A 12 22.03 -32.00 -46.00
CA SER A 12 21.90 -31.90 -44.56
C SER A 12 23.27 -31.60 -43.94
N LYS A 13 23.42 -30.42 -43.36
CA LYS A 13 24.44 -30.17 -42.35
C LYS A 13 23.74 -30.11 -40.99
N LEU A 14 23.94 -31.15 -40.20
CA LEU A 14 23.69 -31.11 -38.75
C LEU A 14 24.51 -29.94 -38.18
N LEU A 15 23.82 -28.88 -37.79
CA LEU A 15 24.36 -27.88 -36.88
C LEU A 15 24.17 -28.42 -35.47
N THR A 16 25.25 -28.95 -34.91
CA THR A 16 25.41 -29.17 -33.48
C THR A 16 25.21 -27.84 -32.74
N PHE A 17 24.05 -27.69 -32.08
CA PHE A 17 23.88 -26.64 -31.07
C PHE A 17 24.84 -26.92 -29.92
N PRO A 18 25.56 -25.92 -29.39
CA PRO A 18 26.29 -26.10 -28.15
C PRO A 18 25.26 -26.39 -27.07
N LEU A 19 25.47 -27.50 -26.35
CA LEU A 19 24.76 -27.81 -25.11
C LEU A 19 24.89 -26.60 -24.19
N LEU A 20 23.79 -25.84 -24.04
CA LEU A 20 23.59 -25.00 -22.88
C LEU A 20 23.65 -25.94 -21.69
N SER A 21 24.75 -25.86 -20.93
CA SER A 21 24.86 -26.50 -19.63
C SER A 21 23.68 -26.01 -18.80
N SER A 22 22.69 -26.88 -18.58
CA SER A 22 21.66 -26.66 -17.59
C SER A 22 22.37 -26.46 -16.26
N TRP A 23 22.38 -25.23 -15.75
CA TRP A 23 22.63 -25.01 -14.33
C TRP A 23 21.43 -25.61 -13.61
N SER A 24 21.50 -26.91 -13.34
CA SER A 24 20.65 -27.53 -12.35
C SER A 24 20.98 -26.83 -11.04
N TYR A 25 20.08 -26.00 -10.53
CA TYR A 25 20.09 -25.59 -9.13
C TYR A 25 20.08 -26.88 -8.32
N HIS A 26 21.25 -27.32 -7.87
CA HIS A 26 21.35 -28.42 -6.91
C HIS A 26 20.74 -27.87 -5.63
N GLU A 27 19.51 -28.29 -5.35
CA GLU A 27 18.85 -28.03 -4.08
C GLU A 27 19.81 -28.46 -2.96
N ASN A 28 20.18 -27.53 -2.07
CA ASN A 28 21.15 -27.81 -1.03
C ASN A 28 20.50 -28.73 0.00
N SER A 29 20.79 -30.04 -0.10
CA SER A 29 20.20 -31.08 0.76
C SER A 29 20.41 -30.82 2.25
N GLU A 30 21.49 -30.11 2.62
CA GLU A 30 21.77 -29.73 3.99
C GLU A 30 20.84 -28.62 4.49
N LEU A 31 20.62 -27.57 3.70
CA LEU A 31 19.69 -26.47 4.05
C LEU A 31 18.24 -26.96 4.10
N ARG A 32 17.86 -27.87 3.19
CA ARG A 32 16.58 -28.57 3.25
C ARG A 32 16.44 -29.38 4.55
N ALA A 33 17.45 -30.17 4.91
CA ALA A 33 17.43 -30.95 6.15
C ALA A 33 17.35 -30.04 7.38
N LYS A 34 18.11 -28.93 7.40
CA LYS A 34 18.07 -27.91 8.44
C LYS A 34 16.66 -27.32 8.58
N CYS A 35 16.03 -26.92 7.49
CA CYS A 35 14.65 -26.43 7.49
C CYS A 35 13.68 -27.45 8.12
N LEU A 36 13.73 -28.70 7.66
CA LEU A 36 12.82 -29.74 8.14
C LEU A 36 13.08 -30.14 9.60
N SER A 37 14.30 -29.97 10.10
CA SER A 37 14.64 -30.22 11.51
C SER A 37 13.95 -29.27 12.50
N LEU A 38 13.47 -28.10 12.05
CA LEU A 38 12.69 -27.19 12.89
C LEU A 38 11.38 -27.83 13.36
N LYS A 39 10.82 -28.80 12.64
CA LYS A 39 9.54 -29.45 13.00
C LYS A 39 9.56 -30.08 14.38
N SER A 40 10.72 -30.59 14.81
CA SER A 40 10.88 -31.26 16.10
C SER A 40 11.56 -30.38 17.16
N THR A 41 12.12 -29.24 16.79
CA THR A 41 12.96 -28.43 17.68
C THR A 41 12.35 -27.07 18.02
N LEU A 42 11.53 -26.51 17.13
CA LEU A 42 10.93 -25.19 17.33
C LEU A 42 9.74 -25.29 18.31
N THR A 43 9.91 -24.73 19.50
CA THR A 43 8.85 -24.61 20.51
C THR A 43 8.72 -23.14 20.89
N LEU A 44 7.50 -22.61 20.83
CA LEU A 44 7.20 -21.20 21.02
C LEU A 44 5.95 -21.08 21.90
N GLU A 45 5.94 -20.12 22.82
CA GLU A 45 4.82 -19.94 23.74
C GLU A 45 3.53 -19.57 22.98
N ASN A 46 2.40 -20.17 23.39
CA ASN A 46 1.07 -19.94 22.80
C ASN A 46 1.00 -20.12 21.28
N THR A 47 1.97 -20.82 20.68
CA THR A 47 2.14 -20.90 19.23
C THR A 47 2.20 -22.35 18.78
N THR A 48 1.36 -22.67 17.80
CA THR A 48 1.32 -23.97 17.14
C THR A 48 1.96 -23.87 15.77
N ILE A 49 2.98 -24.70 15.53
CA ILE A 49 3.56 -24.87 14.18
C ILE A 49 2.59 -25.68 13.33
N LEU A 50 2.11 -25.08 12.23
CA LEU A 50 1.14 -25.70 11.32
C LEU A 50 1.84 -26.56 10.28
N ASP A 51 2.92 -26.05 9.68
CA ASP A 51 3.78 -26.80 8.77
C ASP A 51 5.13 -26.08 8.61
N ILE A 52 6.14 -26.84 8.22
CA ILE A 52 7.45 -26.35 7.82
C ILE A 52 7.82 -27.04 6.51
N SER A 53 8.16 -26.26 5.50
CA SER A 53 8.54 -26.78 4.19
C SER A 53 9.71 -26.00 3.63
N TYR A 54 10.61 -26.72 2.95
CA TYR A 54 11.63 -26.08 2.14
C TYR A 54 11.05 -25.80 0.75
N VAL A 55 11.25 -24.58 0.25
CA VAL A 55 10.69 -24.10 -1.01
C VAL A 55 11.82 -23.67 -1.93
N SER A 56 11.98 -24.37 -3.05
CA SER A 56 13.01 -24.06 -4.04
C SER A 56 12.65 -22.81 -4.85
N ALA A 57 13.65 -22.05 -5.29
CA ALA A 57 13.46 -20.96 -6.26
C ALA A 57 12.73 -21.46 -7.51
N GLY A 58 11.87 -20.62 -8.08
CA GLY A 58 10.99 -20.97 -9.19
C GLY A 58 9.66 -21.62 -8.79
N SER A 59 9.47 -21.94 -7.51
CA SER A 59 8.22 -22.51 -7.01
C SER A 59 7.11 -21.47 -6.93
N THR A 60 5.85 -21.91 -7.08
CA THR A 60 4.67 -21.08 -6.82
C THR A 60 4.04 -21.45 -5.50
N VAL A 61 3.91 -20.49 -4.59
CA VAL A 61 3.19 -20.64 -3.32
C VAL A 61 1.77 -20.10 -3.46
N LYS A 62 0.79 -20.92 -3.07
CA LYS A 62 -0.62 -20.51 -3.03
C LYS A 62 -0.95 -19.89 -1.68
N PRO A 63 -1.69 -18.76 -1.66
CA PRO A 63 -2.17 -18.19 -0.42
C PRO A 63 -3.16 -19.10 0.29
N HIS A 64 -3.32 -18.90 1.59
CA HIS A 64 -4.37 -19.56 2.34
C HIS A 64 -5.76 -19.03 1.94
N GLY A 65 -6.74 -19.94 1.82
CA GLY A 65 -8.14 -19.61 1.58
C GLY A 65 -8.38 -18.89 0.26
N SER A 66 -9.18 -17.82 0.29
CA SER A 66 -9.55 -17.01 -0.88
C SER A 66 -8.58 -15.85 -1.15
N CYS A 67 -7.48 -15.76 -0.41
CA CYS A 67 -6.50 -14.69 -0.57
C CYS A 67 -5.76 -14.78 -1.91
N VAL A 68 -5.41 -13.62 -2.46
CA VAL A 68 -4.73 -13.45 -3.75
C VAL A 68 -3.73 -12.29 -3.64
N PRO A 69 -2.71 -12.21 -4.53
CA PRO A 69 -2.32 -13.18 -5.55
C PRO A 69 -1.44 -14.30 -4.99
N LYS A 70 -1.13 -15.30 -5.83
CA LYS A 70 -0.05 -16.27 -5.56
C LYS A 70 1.31 -15.56 -5.62
N ALA A 71 2.30 -16.12 -4.93
CA ALA A 71 3.68 -15.67 -5.04
C ALA A 71 4.53 -16.66 -5.83
N PHE A 72 5.40 -16.12 -6.67
CA PHE A 72 6.49 -16.84 -7.30
C PHE A 72 7.73 -16.64 -6.44
N VAL A 73 8.37 -17.73 -6.00
CA VAL A 73 9.48 -17.68 -5.07
C VAL A 73 10.78 -17.44 -5.82
N ASN A 74 11.40 -16.28 -5.61
CA ASN A 74 12.60 -15.87 -6.35
C ASN A 74 13.91 -16.39 -5.74
N ALA A 75 13.94 -16.68 -4.43
CA ALA A 75 15.09 -17.25 -3.73
C ALA A 75 14.69 -18.49 -2.91
N PRO A 76 15.53 -19.54 -2.84
CA PRO A 76 15.21 -20.72 -2.04
C PRO A 76 15.14 -20.36 -0.55
N LEU A 77 14.19 -20.96 0.17
CA LEU A 77 13.89 -20.58 1.55
C LEU A 77 13.25 -21.71 2.37
N CYS A 78 13.36 -21.60 3.69
CA CYS A 78 12.55 -22.33 4.64
C CYS A 78 11.27 -21.57 4.96
N ARG A 79 10.11 -22.17 4.68
CA ARG A 79 8.79 -21.63 4.95
C ARG A 79 8.23 -22.24 6.23
N VAL A 80 7.97 -21.42 7.24
CA VAL A 80 7.38 -21.82 8.52
C VAL A 80 5.99 -21.21 8.63
N GLN A 81 4.97 -22.05 8.71
CA GLN A 81 3.57 -21.63 8.91
C GLN A 81 3.18 -21.89 10.37
N PHE A 82 2.62 -20.89 11.04
CA PHE A 82 2.28 -20.99 12.46
C PHE A 82 0.98 -20.26 12.81
N SER A 83 0.42 -20.61 13.97
CA SER A 83 -0.74 -19.94 14.56
C SER A 83 -0.44 -19.60 16.01
N THR A 84 -0.57 -18.32 16.38
CA THR A 84 -0.36 -17.84 17.75
C THR A 84 -1.70 -17.46 18.35
N LYS A 85 -2.05 -18.07 19.48
CA LYS A 85 -3.23 -17.73 20.25
C LYS A 85 -3.00 -16.38 20.95
N THR A 86 -3.79 -15.37 20.60
CA THR A 86 -3.68 -14.01 21.15
C THR A 86 -4.53 -13.83 22.40
N THR A 87 -5.70 -14.47 22.43
CA THR A 87 -6.55 -14.56 23.64
C THR A 87 -7.28 -15.91 23.68
N ALA A 88 -8.16 -16.11 24.66
CA ALA A 88 -9.06 -17.27 24.67
C ALA A 88 -9.97 -17.35 23.43
N THR A 89 -10.24 -16.22 22.76
CA THR A 89 -11.25 -16.09 21.69
C THR A 89 -10.68 -15.61 20.37
N SER A 90 -9.35 -15.44 20.26
CA SER A 90 -8.69 -14.97 19.04
C SER A 90 -7.33 -15.62 18.84
N SER A 91 -6.90 -15.68 17.58
CA SER A 91 -5.62 -16.23 17.16
C SER A 91 -5.20 -15.64 15.82
N ILE A 92 -3.90 -15.50 15.62
CA ILE A 92 -3.32 -15.02 14.37
C ILE A 92 -2.61 -16.18 13.69
N ARG A 93 -2.85 -16.36 12.40
CA ARG A 93 -2.01 -17.21 11.55
C ARG A 93 -1.00 -16.35 10.82
N ALA A 94 0.23 -16.83 10.76
CA ALA A 94 1.32 -16.13 10.13
C ALA A 94 2.29 -17.11 9.45
N GLU A 95 3.12 -16.55 8.59
CA GLU A 95 4.20 -17.28 7.92
C GLU A 95 5.50 -16.52 8.04
N ALA A 96 6.58 -17.24 8.30
CA ALA A 96 7.95 -16.76 8.19
C ALA A 96 8.65 -17.45 7.02
N TRP A 97 9.23 -16.63 6.13
CA TRP A 97 10.01 -17.05 4.97
C TRP A 97 11.47 -16.71 5.25
N LEU A 98 12.28 -17.76 5.38
CA LEU A 98 13.66 -17.68 5.86
C LEU A 98 14.59 -18.07 4.70
N PRO A 99 15.12 -17.09 3.93
CA PRO A 99 15.97 -17.40 2.77
C PRO A 99 17.27 -18.09 3.18
N ASP A 100 17.78 -18.94 2.29
CA ASP A 100 19.05 -19.63 2.48
C ASP A 100 20.21 -18.63 2.66
N GLU A 101 20.22 -17.59 1.81
CA GLU A 101 21.11 -16.45 1.92
C GLU A 101 20.41 -15.34 2.72
N TRP A 102 20.89 -15.11 3.94
CA TRP A 102 20.32 -14.15 4.87
C TRP A 102 21.37 -13.16 5.37
N TYR A 103 21.05 -11.86 5.29
CA TYR A 103 21.98 -10.78 5.63
C TYR A 103 21.76 -10.20 7.03
N GLY A 104 21.22 -10.99 7.96
CA GLY A 104 20.96 -10.54 9.33
C GLY A 104 19.71 -9.68 9.48
N ARG A 105 18.98 -9.37 8.40
CA ARG A 105 17.83 -8.46 8.40
C ARG A 105 16.51 -9.21 8.57
N PHE A 106 15.64 -8.66 9.39
CA PHE A 106 14.28 -9.16 9.62
C PHE A 106 13.26 -8.18 9.05
N LEU A 107 12.21 -8.66 8.39
CA LEU A 107 11.17 -7.82 7.77
C LEU A 107 9.77 -8.31 8.15
N GLY A 108 8.92 -7.44 8.69
CA GLY A 108 7.47 -7.64 8.77
C GLY A 108 6.76 -7.03 7.57
N VAL A 109 5.66 -7.66 7.11
CA VAL A 109 4.82 -7.13 6.03
C VAL A 109 3.37 -6.93 6.45
N GLY A 110 2.75 -5.86 5.98
CA GLY A 110 1.37 -5.51 6.31
C GLY A 110 0.28 -6.20 5.49
N ASN A 111 -0.95 -5.75 5.75
CA ASN A 111 -2.17 -6.20 5.06
C ASN A 111 -2.82 -5.08 4.23
N GLY A 112 -3.99 -5.35 3.66
CA GLY A 112 -4.78 -4.38 2.89
C GLY A 112 -6.28 -4.46 3.21
N GLY A 113 -6.99 -3.35 3.03
CA GLY A 113 -8.43 -3.25 3.29
C GLY A 113 -8.82 -3.60 4.74
N LEU A 114 -9.98 -4.21 4.92
CA LEU A 114 -10.39 -4.85 6.19
C LEU A 114 -9.92 -6.31 6.26
N GLY A 115 -8.89 -6.66 5.49
CA GLY A 115 -8.55 -8.03 5.22
C GLY A 115 -7.58 -8.65 6.22
N GLY A 116 -7.69 -9.97 6.27
CA GLY A 116 -6.77 -10.88 6.93
C GLY A 116 -6.01 -11.74 5.93
N CYS A 117 -5.56 -11.14 4.82
CA CYS A 117 -4.75 -11.83 3.83
C CYS A 117 -3.28 -11.48 4.02
N ILE A 118 -2.45 -12.50 4.19
CA ILE A 118 -0.98 -12.38 4.16
C ILE A 118 -0.57 -11.91 2.76
N SER A 119 0.27 -10.87 2.69
CA SER A 119 0.82 -10.39 1.42
C SER A 119 1.98 -11.26 0.95
N TYR A 120 1.68 -12.38 0.29
CA TYR A 120 2.71 -13.33 -0.18
C TYR A 120 3.68 -12.71 -1.19
N ARG A 121 3.24 -11.71 -1.95
CA ARG A 121 4.11 -10.97 -2.88
C ARG A 121 5.15 -10.14 -2.13
N ASP A 122 4.78 -9.57 -0.99
CA ASP A 122 5.71 -8.80 -0.16
C ASP A 122 6.62 -9.74 0.67
N LEU A 123 6.11 -10.92 1.07
CA LEU A 123 6.95 -11.99 1.65
C LEU A 123 8.08 -12.39 0.71
N ASP A 124 7.74 -12.67 -0.56
CA ASP A 124 8.75 -13.00 -1.57
C ASP A 124 9.71 -11.83 -1.82
N TYR A 125 9.19 -10.61 -1.97
CA TYR A 125 10.02 -9.43 -2.21
C TYR A 125 11.10 -9.22 -1.14
N GLY A 126 10.71 -9.31 0.14
CA GLY A 126 11.68 -9.26 1.24
C GLY A 126 12.67 -10.41 1.21
N SER A 127 12.18 -11.63 1.02
CA SER A 127 13.01 -12.85 1.02
C SER A 127 14.02 -12.86 -0.14
N ALA A 128 13.62 -12.38 -1.31
CA ALA A 128 14.47 -12.22 -2.49
C ALA A 128 15.56 -11.16 -2.30
N LEU A 129 15.34 -10.20 -1.39
CA LEU A 129 16.33 -9.22 -0.95
C LEU A 129 17.06 -9.66 0.34
N HIS A 130 17.03 -10.96 0.64
CA HIS A 130 17.76 -11.61 1.75
C HIS A 130 17.30 -11.21 3.16
N PHE A 131 16.04 -10.76 3.30
CA PHE A 131 15.40 -10.58 4.60
C PHE A 131 14.71 -11.88 5.04
N ALA A 132 14.84 -12.21 6.32
CA ALA A 132 13.90 -13.14 6.92
C ALA A 132 12.55 -12.43 7.09
N THR A 133 11.54 -12.83 6.33
CA THR A 133 10.32 -12.05 6.14
C THR A 133 9.11 -12.74 6.77
N VAL A 134 8.32 -12.01 7.57
CA VAL A 134 7.13 -12.53 8.24
C VAL A 134 5.89 -11.74 7.83
N GLY A 135 4.74 -12.40 7.78
CA GLY A 135 3.46 -11.75 7.52
C GLY A 135 2.30 -12.55 8.11
N SER A 136 1.27 -11.85 8.56
CA SER A 136 0.13 -12.43 9.27
C SER A 136 -1.21 -12.20 8.57
N ASN A 137 -2.21 -12.98 8.99
CA ASN A 137 -3.59 -12.85 8.55
C ASN A 137 -4.36 -11.79 9.35
N ASN A 138 -3.69 -10.88 10.07
CA ASN A 138 -4.34 -9.76 10.74
C ASN A 138 -5.41 -10.14 11.80
N GLY A 139 -5.45 -11.41 12.25
CA GLY A 139 -6.43 -11.92 13.22
C GLY A 139 -7.66 -12.63 12.64
N HIS A 140 -7.84 -12.64 11.31
CA HIS A 140 -8.98 -13.32 10.67
C HIS A 140 -8.67 -13.73 9.22
N ASP A 141 -9.62 -14.33 8.52
CA ASP A 141 -9.43 -14.75 7.13
C ASP A 141 -10.36 -14.02 6.16
N GLY A 142 -9.81 -13.74 4.97
CA GLY A 142 -10.54 -13.08 3.89
C GLY A 142 -10.52 -11.56 3.99
N ASN A 143 -11.10 -10.90 3.00
CA ASN A 143 -11.09 -9.45 2.89
C ASN A 143 -12.49 -8.84 3.18
N THR A 144 -12.95 -8.98 4.42
CA THR A 144 -14.25 -8.48 4.91
C THR A 144 -14.15 -8.12 6.39
N GLY A 145 -14.98 -7.19 6.85
CA GLY A 145 -15.11 -6.86 8.27
C GLY A 145 -16.05 -7.78 9.05
N ARG A 146 -16.71 -8.76 8.42
CA ARG A 146 -17.66 -9.65 9.11
C ARG A 146 -17.10 -10.33 10.37
N PRO A 147 -15.83 -10.79 10.41
CA PRO A 147 -15.25 -11.38 11.62
C PRO A 147 -15.23 -10.45 12.85
N PHE A 148 -15.35 -9.13 12.68
CA PHE A 148 -15.36 -8.17 13.78
C PHE A 148 -16.65 -8.21 14.62
N LEU A 149 -17.77 -8.66 14.02
CA LEU A 149 -19.09 -8.66 14.65
C LEU A 149 -19.07 -9.47 15.96
N GLY A 150 -19.29 -8.79 17.09
CA GLY A 150 -19.26 -9.40 18.43
C GLY A 150 -17.90 -9.94 18.89
N ASN A 151 -16.80 -9.64 18.18
CA ASN A 151 -15.46 -10.18 18.46
C ASN A 151 -14.43 -9.06 18.69
N PRO A 152 -14.43 -8.39 19.85
CA PRO A 152 -13.50 -7.29 20.13
C PRO A 152 -12.03 -7.70 20.09
N GLU A 153 -11.71 -8.96 20.40
CA GLU A 153 -10.33 -9.43 20.33
C GLU A 153 -9.80 -9.63 18.90
N VAL A 154 -10.67 -9.98 17.95
CA VAL A 154 -10.32 -9.98 16.52
C VAL A 154 -10.08 -8.55 16.03
N LEU A 155 -10.87 -7.58 16.52
CA LEU A 155 -10.63 -6.16 16.26
C LEU A 155 -9.29 -5.69 16.86
N ASN A 156 -8.91 -6.14 18.06
CA ASN A 156 -7.60 -5.83 18.64
C ASN A 156 -6.43 -6.44 17.83
N ASP A 157 -6.62 -7.66 17.30
CA ASP A 157 -5.66 -8.28 16.37
C ASP A 157 -5.49 -7.42 15.11
N PHE A 158 -6.60 -7.02 14.49
CA PHE A 158 -6.62 -6.16 13.30
C PHE A 158 -6.04 -4.76 13.56
N ALA A 159 -6.35 -4.17 14.72
CA ALA A 159 -5.99 -2.80 15.06
C ALA A 159 -4.50 -2.66 15.35
N PHE A 160 -3.89 -3.59 16.09
CA PHE A 160 -2.49 -3.46 16.49
C PHE A 160 -1.76 -4.78 16.81
N ARG A 161 -2.44 -5.80 17.31
CA ARG A 161 -1.77 -6.95 17.93
C ARG A 161 -1.16 -7.90 16.90
N SER A 162 -1.70 -7.97 15.68
CA SER A 162 -1.18 -8.90 14.67
C SER A 162 0.24 -8.61 14.22
N ILE A 163 0.54 -7.34 13.95
CA ILE A 163 1.88 -6.92 13.53
C ILE A 163 2.88 -7.01 14.70
N HIS A 164 2.43 -6.81 15.92
CA HIS A 164 3.28 -7.04 17.09
C HIS A 164 3.64 -8.53 17.24
N VAL A 165 2.68 -9.44 17.02
CA VAL A 165 2.94 -10.88 17.02
C VAL A 165 3.94 -11.28 15.93
N GLU A 166 3.85 -10.68 14.74
CA GLU A 166 4.87 -10.85 13.70
C GLU A 166 6.26 -10.50 14.23
N ALA A 167 6.42 -9.32 14.86
CA ALA A 167 7.69 -8.88 15.40
C ALA A 167 8.22 -9.83 16.48
N VAL A 168 7.39 -10.20 17.45
CA VAL A 168 7.82 -11.00 18.60
C VAL A 168 8.13 -12.45 18.22
N ILE A 169 7.20 -13.10 17.52
CA ILE A 169 7.32 -14.53 17.19
C ILE A 169 8.26 -14.74 16.01
N GLY A 170 8.22 -13.87 15.00
CA GLY A 170 9.10 -13.94 13.84
C GLY A 170 10.58 -13.83 14.23
N LYS A 171 10.94 -12.92 15.15
CA LYS A 171 12.32 -12.78 15.65
C LYS A 171 12.82 -14.04 16.36
N GLN A 172 11.96 -14.72 17.13
CA GLN A 172 12.29 -15.99 17.78
C GLN A 172 12.50 -17.12 16.77
N ILE A 173 11.67 -17.19 15.72
CA ILE A 173 11.83 -18.16 14.62
C ILE A 173 13.15 -17.93 13.89
N VAL A 174 13.49 -16.67 13.60
CA VAL A 174 14.78 -16.29 12.97
C VAL A 174 15.96 -16.76 13.81
N GLU A 175 15.94 -16.46 15.11
CA GLU A 175 17.01 -16.87 16.02
C GLU A 175 17.16 -18.39 16.08
N ALA A 176 16.05 -19.12 16.19
CA ALA A 176 16.04 -20.58 16.21
C ALA A 176 16.56 -21.20 14.90
N TYR A 177 16.25 -20.61 13.75
CA TYR A 177 16.67 -21.16 12.45
C TYR A 177 18.12 -20.81 12.10
N TYR A 178 18.52 -19.55 12.24
CA TYR A 178 19.87 -19.12 11.85
C TYR A 178 20.92 -19.34 12.95
N GLY A 179 20.49 -19.65 14.18
CA GLY A 179 21.37 -19.86 15.32
C GLY A 179 21.97 -18.58 15.89
N LYS A 180 21.47 -17.41 15.45
CA LYS A 180 21.82 -16.07 15.94
C LYS A 180 20.63 -15.12 15.76
N PRO A 181 20.49 -14.08 16.61
CA PRO A 181 19.43 -13.09 16.44
C PRO A 181 19.64 -12.26 15.16
N HIS A 182 18.54 -11.67 14.68
CA HIS A 182 18.58 -10.59 13.69
C HIS A 182 19.40 -9.38 14.18
N GLU A 183 20.00 -8.65 13.24
CA GLU A 183 20.82 -7.46 13.49
C GLU A 183 19.98 -6.18 13.44
N LYS A 184 19.06 -6.09 12.47
CA LYS A 184 18.09 -4.99 12.30
C LYS A 184 16.72 -5.51 11.88
N ALA A 185 15.68 -4.86 12.38
CA ALA A 185 14.29 -5.17 12.08
C ALA A 185 13.62 -4.06 11.25
N TYR A 186 12.89 -4.45 10.22
CA TYR A 186 12.25 -3.55 9.29
C TYR A 186 10.77 -3.88 9.15
N TYR A 187 9.96 -2.89 8.78
CA TYR A 187 8.57 -3.08 8.41
C TYR A 187 8.28 -2.48 7.05
N LEU A 188 7.47 -3.17 6.24
CA LEU A 188 7.00 -2.69 4.95
C LEU A 188 5.49 -2.93 4.81
N GLY A 189 4.73 -1.85 4.64
CA GLY A 189 3.29 -1.95 4.42
C GLY A 189 2.76 -0.75 3.63
N CYS A 190 1.67 -0.98 2.90
CA CYS A 190 0.93 0.08 2.22
C CYS A 190 -0.57 -0.04 2.46
N SER A 191 -1.33 1.06 2.40
CA SER A 191 -2.77 1.09 2.71
C SER A 191 -3.02 0.81 4.19
N THR A 192 -3.82 -0.21 4.52
CA THR A 192 -3.90 -0.77 5.88
C THR A 192 -2.53 -1.12 6.45
N GLY A 193 -1.60 -1.61 5.62
CA GLY A 193 -0.20 -1.81 5.99
C GLY A 193 0.51 -0.52 6.40
N GLY A 194 0.23 0.60 5.73
CA GLY A 194 0.79 1.88 6.12
C GLY A 194 0.26 2.36 7.48
N ARG A 195 -1.04 2.14 7.75
CA ARG A 195 -1.63 2.37 9.09
C ARG A 195 -0.97 1.48 10.13
N GLN A 196 -0.82 0.19 9.84
CA GLN A 196 -0.20 -0.79 10.71
C GLN A 196 1.24 -0.41 11.10
N GLY A 197 2.09 -0.02 10.14
CA GLY A 197 3.43 0.48 10.42
C GLY A 197 3.43 1.73 11.31
N THR A 198 2.51 2.66 11.06
CA THR A 198 2.32 3.86 11.89
C THR A 198 1.90 3.48 13.32
N GLN A 199 0.97 2.53 13.46
CA GLN A 199 0.51 2.03 14.76
C GLN A 199 1.63 1.31 15.52
N SER A 200 2.48 0.54 14.83
CA SER A 200 3.65 -0.07 15.44
C SER A 200 4.62 0.98 15.97
N ALA A 201 4.89 2.07 15.24
CA ALA A 201 5.75 3.14 15.73
C ALA A 201 5.18 3.83 16.99
N LEU A 202 3.86 4.06 17.03
CA LEU A 202 3.17 4.68 18.15
C LEU A 202 3.11 3.76 19.38
N LYS A 203 2.76 2.49 19.20
CA LYS A 203 2.40 1.57 20.29
C LYS A 203 3.53 0.62 20.70
N PHE A 204 4.37 0.23 19.74
CA PHE A 204 5.44 -0.76 19.91
C PHE A 204 6.75 -0.26 19.27
N PRO A 205 7.29 0.87 19.75
CA PRO A 205 8.41 1.54 19.10
C PRO A 205 9.65 0.64 18.93
N THR A 206 9.79 -0.40 19.74
CA THR A 206 10.91 -1.36 19.73
C THR A 206 10.77 -2.51 18.72
N ASP A 207 9.62 -2.66 18.07
CA ASP A 207 9.39 -3.76 17.14
C ASP A 207 10.27 -3.63 15.88
N TRP A 208 10.51 -2.41 15.41
CA TRP A 208 11.16 -2.13 14.14
C TRP A 208 12.19 -1.00 14.28
N ASP A 209 13.35 -1.15 13.64
CA ASP A 209 14.37 -0.08 13.51
C ASP A 209 14.06 0.85 12.33
N GLY A 210 13.48 0.30 11.25
CA GLY A 210 13.02 1.04 10.08
C GLY A 210 11.60 0.69 9.69
N ILE A 211 10.77 1.68 9.33
CA ILE A 211 9.39 1.47 8.92
C ILE A 211 9.14 2.18 7.58
N ILE A 212 8.59 1.46 6.60
CA ILE A 212 7.94 2.02 5.42
C ILE A 212 6.43 1.92 5.59
N ALA A 213 5.77 3.08 5.61
CA ALA A 213 4.32 3.22 5.68
C ALA A 213 3.79 3.92 4.42
N GLY A 214 3.42 3.16 3.39
CA GLY A 214 2.87 3.66 2.13
C GLY A 214 1.37 3.93 2.21
N ALA A 215 0.89 4.99 1.55
CA ALA A 215 -0.52 5.41 1.48
C ALA A 215 -1.31 5.08 2.77
N PRO A 216 -0.85 5.54 3.95
CA PRO A 216 -1.30 4.99 5.22
C PRO A 216 -2.76 5.34 5.51
N ALA A 217 -3.57 4.30 5.78
CA ALA A 217 -4.96 4.42 6.22
C ALA A 217 -5.09 4.90 7.69
N THR A 218 -4.32 5.93 8.05
CA THR A 218 -4.39 6.67 9.32
C THR A 218 -5.62 7.57 9.33
N ASP A 219 -6.00 8.06 10.51
CA ASP A 219 -7.29 8.72 10.70
C ASP A 219 -8.45 7.78 10.27
N PHE A 220 -8.33 6.50 10.66
CA PHE A 220 -9.05 5.40 10.02
C PHE A 220 -10.57 5.55 10.07
N ASN A 221 -11.12 5.99 11.21
CA ASN A 221 -12.55 6.22 11.37
C ASN A 221 -13.05 7.31 10.43
N HIS A 222 -12.37 8.46 10.39
CA HIS A 222 -12.70 9.54 9.46
C HIS A 222 -12.51 9.12 8.01
N LEU A 223 -11.51 8.30 7.67
CA LEU A 223 -11.35 7.73 6.33
C LEU A 223 -12.58 6.90 5.94
N GLN A 224 -13.03 5.97 6.79
CA GLN A 224 -14.22 5.15 6.51
C GLN A 224 -15.48 6.01 6.42
N HIS A 225 -15.60 7.01 7.29
CA HIS A 225 -16.74 7.93 7.29
C HIS A 225 -16.79 8.78 6.02
N TRP A 226 -15.67 9.43 5.67
CA TRP A 226 -15.51 10.18 4.43
C TRP A 226 -15.83 9.33 3.21
N SER A 227 -15.36 8.09 3.17
CA SER A 227 -15.68 7.13 2.11
C SER A 227 -17.19 6.93 1.94
N GLY A 228 -17.92 6.82 3.04
CA GLY A 228 -19.38 6.73 3.05
C GLY A 228 -20.06 8.01 2.56
N ILE A 229 -19.61 9.17 3.06
CA ILE A 229 -20.16 10.49 2.69
C ILE A 229 -19.99 10.79 1.19
N LEU A 230 -18.84 10.44 0.60
CA LEU A 230 -18.64 10.60 -0.85
C LEU A 230 -19.68 9.84 -1.67
N SER A 231 -20.02 8.61 -1.26
CA SER A 231 -21.05 7.82 -1.96
C SER A 231 -22.43 8.47 -1.89
N ILE A 232 -22.74 9.22 -0.82
CA ILE A 232 -23.98 9.99 -0.68
C ILE A 232 -23.99 11.19 -1.61
N TYR A 233 -22.86 11.88 -1.78
CA TYR A 233 -22.76 13.01 -2.70
C TYR A 233 -22.97 12.60 -4.16
N ILE A 234 -22.47 11.42 -4.53
CA ILE A 234 -22.59 10.87 -5.88
C ILE A 234 -23.99 10.28 -6.11
N GLY A 235 -24.55 9.62 -5.10
CA GLY A 235 -25.81 8.87 -5.22
C GLY A 235 -25.64 7.51 -5.90
N ALA A 236 -26.69 6.70 -5.85
CA ALA A 236 -26.67 5.35 -6.41
C ALA A 236 -26.37 5.36 -7.92
N PRO A 237 -25.78 4.29 -8.49
CA PRO A 237 -25.46 4.19 -9.92
C PRO A 237 -26.71 3.97 -10.79
N ASN A 238 -27.64 4.91 -10.73
CA ASN A 238 -28.89 4.98 -11.46
C ASN A 238 -29.19 6.46 -11.76
N PRO A 239 -28.79 6.97 -12.95
CA PRO A 239 -28.99 8.37 -13.32
C PRO A 239 -30.45 8.85 -13.21
N SER A 240 -31.42 7.95 -13.41
CA SER A 240 -32.85 8.29 -13.37
C SER A 240 -33.35 8.61 -11.97
N SER A 241 -32.76 8.00 -10.92
CA SER A 241 -33.12 8.26 -9.52
C SER A 241 -32.05 9.05 -8.74
N SER A 242 -30.83 9.18 -9.29
CA SER A 242 -29.68 9.86 -8.70
C SER A 242 -29.07 10.81 -9.72
N PRO A 243 -29.61 12.04 -9.87
CA PRO A 243 -29.17 12.97 -10.92
C PRO A 243 -27.73 13.49 -10.74
N ALA A 244 -27.17 13.34 -9.54
CA ALA A 244 -25.78 13.66 -9.21
C ALA A 244 -24.78 12.59 -9.68
N PHE A 245 -25.25 11.37 -9.96
CA PHE A 245 -24.38 10.28 -10.38
C PHE A 245 -23.77 10.60 -11.75
N ILE A 246 -22.46 10.39 -11.89
CA ILE A 246 -21.70 10.62 -13.11
C ILE A 246 -21.49 9.26 -13.79
N PRO A 247 -22.15 8.98 -14.93
CA PRO A 247 -21.93 7.78 -15.70
C PRO A 247 -20.45 7.59 -16.08
N PRO A 248 -19.95 6.33 -16.11
CA PRO A 248 -18.56 6.02 -16.48
C PRO A 248 -18.07 6.70 -17.77
N ASP A 249 -18.92 6.86 -18.78
CA ASP A 249 -18.57 7.44 -20.08
C ASP A 249 -18.38 8.97 -20.08
N LEU A 250 -18.76 9.64 -18.98
CA LEU A 250 -18.50 11.07 -18.75
C LEU A 250 -17.20 11.33 -17.99
N TRP A 251 -16.59 10.33 -17.34
CA TRP A 251 -15.36 10.55 -16.58
C TRP A 251 -14.16 10.93 -17.45
N LYS A 252 -14.13 10.52 -18.73
CA LYS A 252 -13.12 11.01 -19.68
C LYS A 252 -13.23 12.53 -19.94
N LEU A 253 -14.45 13.07 -19.91
CA LEU A 253 -14.68 14.52 -20.01
C LEU A 253 -14.17 15.22 -18.75
N VAL A 254 -14.48 14.68 -17.57
CA VAL A 254 -14.02 15.21 -16.27
C VAL A 254 -12.50 15.23 -16.21
N ALA A 255 -11.85 14.10 -16.50
CA ALA A 255 -10.41 13.97 -16.47
C ALA A 255 -9.72 14.90 -17.48
N GLY A 256 -10.28 15.02 -18.69
CA GLY A 256 -9.75 15.94 -19.71
C GLY A 256 -9.78 17.39 -19.26
N GLU A 257 -10.84 17.82 -18.57
CA GLU A 257 -10.94 19.19 -18.07
C GLU A 257 -10.07 19.44 -16.82
N ILE A 258 -9.93 18.44 -15.95
CA ILE A 258 -8.97 18.50 -14.83
C ILE A 258 -7.55 18.71 -15.36
N LEU A 259 -7.10 17.93 -16.35
CA LEU A 259 -5.78 18.10 -16.96
C LEU A 259 -5.66 19.46 -17.67
N ASN A 260 -6.70 19.90 -18.37
CA ASN A 260 -6.71 21.22 -19.01
C ASN A 260 -6.44 22.36 -18.02
N GLN A 261 -7.02 22.28 -16.83
CA GLN A 261 -6.85 23.28 -15.77
C GLN A 261 -5.56 23.12 -14.98
N CYS A 262 -5.04 21.89 -14.81
CA CYS A 262 -4.07 21.59 -13.76
C CYS A 262 -2.74 20.98 -14.20
N ASP A 263 -2.66 20.33 -15.36
CA ASP A 263 -1.44 19.65 -15.85
C ASP A 263 -0.25 20.63 -15.92
N SER A 264 -0.45 21.79 -16.59
CA SER A 264 0.62 22.77 -16.79
C SER A 264 1.04 23.58 -15.57
N ILE A 265 0.49 23.34 -14.38
CA ILE A 265 0.81 24.11 -13.17
C ILE A 265 2.29 23.93 -12.78
N ASP A 266 2.85 22.75 -13.02
CA ASP A 266 4.24 22.43 -12.71
C ASP A 266 5.24 22.84 -13.80
N GLY A 267 4.74 23.41 -14.91
CA GLY A 267 5.54 23.87 -16.04
C GLY A 267 5.68 22.89 -17.21
N VAL A 268 5.11 21.67 -17.12
CA VAL A 268 5.08 20.70 -18.22
C VAL A 268 3.65 20.23 -18.50
N ARG A 269 3.38 19.76 -19.73
CA ARG A 269 2.11 19.12 -20.09
C ARG A 269 2.36 17.67 -20.44
N ASP A 270 2.47 16.82 -19.43
CA ASP A 270 2.76 15.40 -19.56
C ASP A 270 1.58 14.50 -19.15
N GLY A 271 0.44 15.10 -18.77
CA GLY A 271 -0.74 14.39 -18.33
C GLY A 271 -0.64 13.94 -16.86
N ILE A 272 0.32 14.46 -16.09
CA ILE A 272 0.54 14.14 -14.68
C ILE A 272 0.37 15.41 -13.86
N ILE A 273 -0.55 15.40 -12.91
CA ILE A 273 -0.69 16.49 -11.94
C ILE A 273 0.34 16.29 -10.84
N THR A 274 1.47 17.01 -10.93
CA THR A 274 2.53 16.96 -9.91
C THR A 274 2.12 17.63 -8.60
N GLU A 275 1.46 18.79 -8.69
CA GLU A 275 1.11 19.63 -7.55
C GLU A 275 -0.41 19.78 -7.40
N PRO A 276 -1.16 18.71 -7.03
CA PRO A 276 -2.62 18.80 -6.94
C PRO A 276 -3.12 19.77 -5.88
N ASP A 277 -2.25 20.21 -4.95
CA ASP A 277 -2.59 21.26 -3.96
C ASP A 277 -2.77 22.63 -4.61
N ALA A 278 -2.05 22.90 -5.71
CA ALA A 278 -2.16 24.12 -6.48
C ALA A 278 -3.30 24.06 -7.52
N CYS A 279 -3.86 22.87 -7.78
CA CYS A 279 -5.00 22.65 -8.66
C CYS A 279 -6.32 22.98 -7.94
N ASP A 280 -6.89 24.16 -8.22
CA ASP A 280 -8.27 24.53 -7.86
C ASP A 280 -9.23 24.19 -9.01
N PHE A 281 -9.60 22.92 -9.11
CA PHE A 281 -10.46 22.44 -10.21
C PHE A 281 -11.86 23.06 -10.16
N ARG A 282 -12.29 23.62 -11.31
CA ARG A 282 -13.58 24.30 -11.51
C ARG A 282 -14.49 23.48 -12.43
N PRO A 283 -15.32 22.55 -11.89
CA PRO A 283 -16.16 21.67 -12.71
C PRO A 283 -17.28 22.39 -13.46
N GLU A 284 -17.59 23.65 -13.15
CA GLU A 284 -18.60 24.46 -13.88
C GLU A 284 -18.24 24.68 -15.34
N ALA A 285 -16.96 24.56 -15.71
CA ALA A 285 -16.52 24.58 -17.10
C ALA A 285 -17.22 23.48 -17.94
N LEU A 286 -17.67 22.41 -17.28
CA LEU A 286 -18.36 21.28 -17.90
C LEU A 286 -19.90 21.42 -17.89
N LEU A 287 -20.47 22.50 -17.35
CA LEU A 287 -21.92 22.64 -17.20
C LEU A 287 -22.63 22.73 -18.57
N CYS A 288 -23.71 21.98 -18.75
CA CYS A 288 -24.53 22.05 -19.95
C CYS A 288 -25.16 23.46 -20.14
N THR A 289 -24.94 24.07 -21.31
CA THR A 289 -25.45 25.42 -21.67
C THR A 289 -26.62 25.42 -22.65
N GLY A 290 -27.03 24.26 -23.20
CA GLY A 290 -28.12 24.14 -24.19
C GLY A 290 -28.68 22.71 -24.33
N ALA A 291 -29.64 22.52 -25.25
CA ALA A 291 -30.30 21.22 -25.47
C ALA A 291 -29.65 20.44 -26.63
N ASN A 292 -29.11 19.25 -26.30
CA ASN A 292 -28.63 18.15 -27.14
C ASN A 292 -27.31 18.33 -27.93
N GLY A 293 -26.37 17.40 -27.68
CA GLY A 293 -25.27 17.06 -28.60
C GLY A 293 -23.86 17.09 -28.01
N GLU A 294 -23.61 17.93 -27.00
CA GLU A 294 -22.32 18.02 -26.33
C GLU A 294 -22.28 17.13 -25.08
N LYS A 295 -21.17 16.41 -24.89
CA LYS A 295 -20.90 15.74 -23.61
C LYS A 295 -20.59 16.85 -22.59
N CYS A 296 -21.55 17.13 -21.71
CA CYS A 296 -21.48 18.09 -20.63
C CYS A 296 -22.10 17.46 -19.36
N LEU A 297 -21.93 18.12 -18.22
CA LEU A 297 -22.45 17.70 -16.93
C LEU A 297 -23.69 18.49 -16.53
N SER A 298 -24.63 17.81 -15.86
CA SER A 298 -25.77 18.44 -15.21
C SER A 298 -25.32 19.26 -14.00
N ARG A 299 -26.16 20.20 -13.53
CA ARG A 299 -25.86 20.96 -12.30
C ARG A 299 -25.62 20.04 -11.09
N PRO A 300 -26.45 19.01 -10.80
CA PRO A 300 -26.17 18.08 -9.72
C PRO A 300 -24.84 17.33 -9.84
N GLN A 301 -24.42 16.95 -11.06
CA GLN A 301 -23.11 16.30 -11.29
C GLN A 301 -21.94 17.26 -11.01
N VAL A 302 -22.04 18.51 -11.46
CA VAL A 302 -21.05 19.57 -11.15
C VAL A 302 -20.96 19.81 -9.65
N GLU A 303 -22.10 19.88 -8.94
CA GLU A 303 -22.15 20.03 -7.48
C GLU A 303 -21.52 18.83 -6.75
N ALA A 304 -21.71 17.60 -7.25
CA ALA A 304 -21.05 16.41 -6.71
C ALA A 304 -19.53 16.50 -6.86
N LEU A 305 -19.01 16.86 -8.04
CA LEU A 305 -17.57 17.05 -8.26
C LEU A 305 -16.98 18.11 -7.33
N ARG A 306 -17.67 19.26 -7.15
CA ARG A 306 -17.23 20.27 -6.19
C ARG A 306 -17.03 19.70 -4.80
N LYS A 307 -17.97 18.88 -4.33
CA LYS A 307 -17.88 18.25 -3.00
C LYS A 307 -16.77 17.20 -2.91
N ILE A 308 -16.58 16.39 -3.95
CA ILE A 308 -15.53 15.36 -4.00
C ILE A 308 -14.14 16.00 -3.89
N TYR A 309 -13.91 17.10 -4.61
CA TYR A 309 -12.65 17.85 -4.56
C TYR A 309 -12.65 18.97 -3.51
N SER A 310 -13.50 18.87 -2.49
CA SER A 310 -13.48 19.75 -1.31
C SER A 310 -13.20 18.92 -0.05
N PRO A 311 -12.52 19.49 0.97
CA PRO A 311 -12.36 18.80 2.23
C PRO A 311 -13.72 18.60 2.91
N LEU A 312 -13.88 17.50 3.63
CA LEU A 312 -15.08 17.24 4.42
C LEU A 312 -14.98 17.97 5.75
N TYR A 313 -15.88 18.93 5.96
CA TYR A 313 -16.06 19.63 7.23
C TYR A 313 -17.41 19.29 7.84
N GLU A 314 -17.42 19.04 9.14
CA GLU A 314 -18.64 18.86 9.92
C GLU A 314 -18.52 19.67 11.21
N ASN A 315 -19.55 20.46 11.55
CA ASN A 315 -19.54 21.37 12.71
C ASN A 315 -18.33 22.33 12.81
N GLY A 316 -17.73 22.68 11.67
CA GLY A 316 -16.55 23.55 11.61
C GLY A 316 -15.22 22.83 11.79
N GLU A 317 -15.22 21.52 12.03
CA GLU A 317 -14.03 20.69 12.16
C GLU A 317 -13.71 19.98 10.84
N LEU A 318 -12.42 19.91 10.51
CA LEU A 318 -11.95 19.13 9.36
C LEU A 318 -11.98 17.65 9.72
N ILE A 319 -12.87 16.91 9.08
CA ILE A 319 -12.99 15.46 9.23
C ILE A 319 -11.94 14.76 8.36
N TYR A 320 -11.94 15.03 7.05
CA TYR A 320 -11.01 14.38 6.13
C TYR A 320 -10.66 15.31 4.95
N PRO A 321 -9.42 15.28 4.43
CA PRO A 321 -9.03 16.11 3.30
C PRO A 321 -9.76 15.69 2.02
N ARG A 322 -9.73 16.58 1.02
CA ARG A 322 -10.24 16.31 -0.33
C ARG A 322 -9.41 15.25 -1.04
N PHE A 323 -10.01 14.62 -2.06
CA PHE A 323 -9.23 13.92 -3.07
C PHE A 323 -8.31 14.87 -3.85
N ASP A 324 -7.14 14.35 -4.23
CA ASP A 324 -6.30 15.00 -5.22
C ASP A 324 -6.91 14.78 -6.63
N PRO A 325 -7.00 15.80 -7.48
CA PRO A 325 -7.30 15.65 -8.90
C PRO A 325 -6.16 14.90 -9.59
N GLY A 326 -6.48 14.01 -10.53
CA GLY A 326 -5.50 13.28 -11.34
C GLY A 326 -5.76 11.77 -11.44
N ALA A 327 -6.71 11.22 -10.69
CA ALA A 327 -7.05 9.80 -10.71
C ALA A 327 -8.16 9.44 -11.73
N GLU A 328 -8.82 10.44 -12.32
CA GLU A 328 -10.13 10.27 -12.97
C GLU A 328 -10.06 9.54 -14.32
N ASN A 329 -8.93 9.64 -15.01
CA ASN A 329 -8.71 8.98 -16.30
C ASN A 329 -8.28 7.51 -16.16
N ILE A 330 -7.81 7.14 -14.97
CA ILE A 330 -7.18 5.86 -14.70
C ILE A 330 -8.27 4.82 -14.43
N HIS A 331 -9.16 5.13 -13.49
CA HIS A 331 -10.33 4.31 -13.14
C HIS A 331 -11.60 5.14 -13.32
N PRO A 332 -12.19 5.20 -14.54
CA PRO A 332 -13.40 5.98 -14.80
C PRO A 332 -14.54 5.61 -13.86
N GLY A 333 -14.81 6.47 -12.87
CA GLY A 333 -15.78 6.19 -11.80
C GLY A 333 -15.34 5.06 -10.85
N GLY A 334 -14.04 5.04 -10.48
CA GLY A 334 -13.38 4.06 -9.63
C GLY A 334 -14.08 3.75 -8.30
N LEU A 335 -13.48 2.91 -7.44
CA LEU A 335 -14.20 2.31 -6.30
C LEU A 335 -14.96 3.36 -5.46
N MET A 336 -14.28 4.47 -5.16
CA MET A 336 -14.79 5.57 -4.34
C MET A 336 -15.76 6.50 -5.07
N MET A 337 -15.73 6.50 -6.41
CA MET A 337 -16.57 7.34 -7.26
C MET A 337 -17.71 6.56 -7.95
N SER A 338 -17.88 5.28 -7.61
CA SER A 338 -18.83 4.37 -8.27
C SER A 338 -20.31 4.59 -7.91
N GLY A 339 -20.60 5.46 -6.95
CA GLY A 339 -21.95 5.67 -6.41
C GLY A 339 -22.47 4.55 -5.50
N LYS A 340 -21.70 3.47 -5.31
CA LYS A 340 -22.01 2.42 -4.34
C LYS A 340 -21.38 2.77 -3.00
N PHE A 341 -22.08 2.48 -1.91
CA PHE A 341 -21.48 2.61 -0.57
C PHE A 341 -20.28 1.65 -0.47
N PRO A 342 -19.06 2.14 -0.20
CA PRO A 342 -17.86 1.30 -0.24
C PRO A 342 -17.94 0.13 0.73
N ALA A 343 -17.56 -1.07 0.27
CA ALA A 343 -17.73 -2.30 1.05
C ALA A 343 -16.97 -2.27 2.39
N TYR A 344 -15.79 -1.65 2.43
CA TYR A 344 -15.00 -1.50 3.66
C TYR A 344 -15.70 -0.58 4.66
N ALA A 345 -16.14 0.61 4.22
CA ALA A 345 -16.88 1.53 5.08
C ALA A 345 -18.19 0.91 5.58
N ARG A 346 -18.89 0.18 4.70
CA ARG A 346 -20.12 -0.55 5.05
C ARG A 346 -19.87 -1.59 6.14
N ASP A 347 -18.89 -2.47 5.92
CA ASP A 347 -18.55 -3.53 6.87
C ASP A 347 -18.03 -2.95 8.19
N TRP A 348 -17.26 -1.86 8.16
CA TRP A 348 -16.78 -1.16 9.35
C TRP A 348 -17.94 -0.65 10.21
N VAL A 349 -18.87 0.09 9.58
CA VAL A 349 -20.06 0.64 10.27
C VAL A 349 -20.90 -0.49 10.87
N LYS A 350 -21.20 -1.54 10.10
CA LYS A 350 -22.05 -2.65 10.56
C LYS A 350 -21.40 -3.47 11.67
N TYR A 351 -20.14 -3.88 11.47
CA TYR A 351 -19.55 -4.97 12.26
C TYR A 351 -18.60 -4.50 13.35
N ALA A 352 -18.00 -3.31 13.22
CA ALA A 352 -17.04 -2.79 14.19
C ALA A 352 -17.60 -1.62 15.02
N VAL A 353 -18.42 -0.76 14.42
CA VAL A 353 -18.93 0.45 15.09
C VAL A 353 -20.30 0.21 15.72
N LEU A 354 -21.30 -0.21 14.93
CA LEU A 354 -22.69 -0.33 15.40
C LEU A 354 -23.03 -1.72 15.94
N ASN A 355 -22.28 -2.75 15.54
CA ASN A 355 -22.60 -4.15 15.81
C ASN A 355 -24.04 -4.52 15.35
N ASP A 356 -24.44 -4.02 14.18
CA ASP A 356 -25.76 -4.16 13.57
C ASP A 356 -25.64 -4.70 12.13
N THR A 357 -26.11 -5.93 11.91
CA THR A 357 -26.07 -6.58 10.59
C THR A 357 -27.16 -6.12 9.64
N GLU A 358 -28.17 -5.39 10.11
CA GLU A 358 -29.33 -4.97 9.31
C GLU A 358 -29.39 -3.45 9.11
N PHE A 359 -28.33 -2.73 9.51
CA PHE A 359 -28.26 -1.28 9.39
C PHE A 359 -28.60 -0.79 7.97
N ASN A 360 -29.58 0.11 7.88
CA ASN A 360 -30.03 0.71 6.64
C ASN A 360 -29.22 1.98 6.32
N PHE A 361 -28.39 1.91 5.28
CA PHE A 361 -27.51 3.00 4.87
C PHE A 361 -28.23 4.24 4.33
N ASN A 362 -29.54 4.19 4.08
CA ASN A 362 -30.33 5.40 3.85
C ASN A 362 -30.40 6.31 5.08
N ASN A 363 -30.11 5.77 6.27
CA ASN A 363 -30.05 6.52 7.53
C ASN A 363 -28.61 6.94 7.89
N TYR A 364 -27.62 6.67 7.04
CA TYR A 364 -26.24 7.06 7.30
C TYR A 364 -26.06 8.58 7.16
N GLY A 365 -25.20 9.16 8.00
CA GLY A 365 -24.96 10.60 8.03
C GLY A 365 -23.88 10.99 9.05
N PRO A 366 -23.66 12.30 9.27
CA PRO A 366 -22.58 12.86 10.09
C PRO A 366 -22.39 12.21 11.48
N ASP A 367 -23.50 11.94 12.18
CA ASP A 367 -23.45 11.34 13.53
C ASP A 367 -22.72 9.99 13.58
N HIS A 368 -22.66 9.25 12.47
CA HIS A 368 -21.98 7.96 12.41
C HIS A 368 -20.45 8.09 12.39
N GLY A 369 -19.92 9.22 11.90
CA GLY A 369 -18.50 9.54 12.02
C GLY A 369 -18.13 9.71 13.49
N ARG A 370 -18.88 10.57 14.20
CA ARG A 370 -18.71 10.82 15.64
C ARG A 370 -18.82 9.54 16.48
N VAL A 371 -19.81 8.68 16.19
CA VAL A 371 -19.94 7.39 16.89
C VAL A 371 -18.73 6.48 16.63
N ALA A 372 -18.18 6.47 15.41
CA ALA A 372 -16.98 5.68 15.12
C ALA A 372 -15.76 6.15 15.94
N ASP A 373 -15.62 7.46 16.16
CA ASP A 373 -14.56 8.02 17.00
C ASP A 373 -14.78 7.79 18.49
N ASP A 374 -16.02 7.90 18.97
CA ASP A 374 -16.35 7.59 20.36
C ASP A 374 -16.02 6.13 20.70
N VAL A 375 -16.32 5.20 19.78
CA VAL A 375 -16.05 3.77 19.98
C VAL A 375 -14.56 3.45 19.77
N ASN A 376 -13.94 4.00 18.72
CA ASN A 376 -12.56 3.77 18.29
C ASN A 376 -12.04 2.34 18.60
N PRO A 377 -12.64 1.29 17.99
CA PRO A 377 -12.35 -0.09 18.37
C PRO A 377 -10.86 -0.42 18.30
N GLY A 378 -10.28 -0.88 19.40
CA GLY A 378 -8.87 -1.24 19.48
C GLY A 378 -7.88 -0.07 19.31
N GLY A 379 -8.35 1.18 19.33
CA GLY A 379 -7.52 2.36 19.07
C GLY A 379 -7.09 2.47 17.60
N ILE A 380 -7.95 2.04 16.67
CA ILE A 380 -7.63 1.91 15.25
C ILE A 380 -7.45 3.24 14.50
N ALA A 381 -7.92 4.35 15.04
CA ALA A 381 -7.80 5.66 14.38
C ALA A 381 -6.35 5.93 13.93
N THR A 382 -5.36 5.54 14.74
CA THR A 382 -3.92 5.66 14.42
C THR A 382 -3.58 7.06 13.92
N PHE A 383 -3.98 8.08 14.68
CA PHE A 383 -3.81 9.49 14.32
C PHE A 383 -3.34 10.31 15.51
N ASP A 384 -2.16 9.94 16.02
CA ASP A 384 -1.44 10.60 17.09
C ASP A 384 -0.06 11.03 16.58
N GLY A 385 0.36 12.25 16.93
CA GLY A 385 1.63 12.82 16.49
C GLY A 385 2.83 12.44 17.36
N ASP A 386 2.63 11.83 18.52
CA ASP A 386 3.73 11.54 19.45
C ASP A 386 4.52 10.28 19.05
N LEU A 387 5.45 10.46 18.12
CA LEU A 387 6.45 9.45 17.74
C LEU A 387 7.75 9.59 18.55
N SER A 388 7.75 10.27 19.70
CA SER A 388 8.97 10.52 20.48
C SER A 388 9.69 9.23 20.87
N ALA A 389 8.97 8.22 21.37
CA ALA A 389 9.56 6.96 21.78
C ALA A 389 10.24 6.20 20.61
N PHE A 390 9.66 6.26 19.40
CA PHE A 390 10.25 5.67 18.20
C PHE A 390 11.48 6.46 17.73
N ARG A 391 11.40 7.80 17.73
CA ARG A 391 12.51 8.69 17.40
C ARG A 391 13.69 8.50 18.35
N ASP A 392 13.44 8.51 19.66
CA ASP A 392 14.47 8.61 20.70
C ASP A 392 15.30 7.33 20.82
N ARG A 393 14.73 6.18 20.44
CA ARG A 393 15.50 4.93 20.28
C ARG A 393 16.26 4.82 18.95
N GLY A 394 16.14 5.81 18.07
CA GLY A 394 16.83 5.88 16.79
C GLY A 394 16.06 5.34 15.57
N GLY A 395 14.76 5.05 15.70
CA GLY A 395 13.94 4.51 14.63
C GLY A 395 13.83 5.44 13.42
N LYS A 396 13.77 4.87 12.21
CA LYS A 396 13.63 5.59 10.93
C LYS A 396 12.29 5.29 10.28
N PHE A 397 11.58 6.32 9.85
CA PHE A 397 10.22 6.25 9.33
C PHE A 397 10.17 6.88 7.95
N LEU A 398 9.76 6.10 6.95
CA LEU A 398 9.54 6.55 5.58
C LEU A 398 8.07 6.38 5.24
N THR A 399 7.44 7.46 4.81
CA THR A 399 6.11 7.42 4.20
C THR A 399 6.22 7.77 2.73
N TYR A 400 5.41 7.13 1.91
CA TYR A 400 5.13 7.58 0.55
C TYR A 400 3.62 7.61 0.31
N HIS A 401 3.15 8.46 -0.60
CA HIS A 401 1.74 8.47 -1.00
C HIS A 401 1.62 8.89 -2.46
N GLY A 402 0.89 8.10 -3.26
CA GLY A 402 0.56 8.44 -4.63
C GLY A 402 -0.33 9.68 -4.72
N ARG A 403 -0.07 10.57 -5.67
CA ARG A 403 -0.86 11.79 -5.90
C ARG A 403 -2.00 11.61 -6.91
N ALA A 404 -2.17 10.39 -7.41
CA ALA A 404 -3.34 9.91 -8.14
C ALA A 404 -4.01 8.74 -7.39
N ASP A 405 -3.86 8.69 -6.06
CA ASP A 405 -4.50 7.66 -5.21
C ASP A 405 -6.03 7.86 -5.20
N ASP A 406 -6.74 6.86 -5.73
CA ASP A 406 -8.19 6.86 -5.91
C ASP A 406 -8.96 6.25 -4.72
N LEU A 407 -8.24 5.89 -3.65
CA LEU A 407 -8.79 5.24 -2.45
C LEU A 407 -8.58 6.08 -1.19
N ILE A 408 -7.38 6.60 -0.98
CA ILE A 408 -7.01 7.37 0.20
C ILE A 408 -6.45 8.71 -0.27
N ALA A 409 -7.05 9.81 0.20
CA ALA A 409 -6.56 11.14 -0.13
C ALA A 409 -5.14 11.35 0.42
N SER A 410 -4.17 11.65 -0.45
CA SER A 410 -2.78 11.85 -0.02
C SER A 410 -2.59 13.07 0.88
N GLY A 411 -3.55 14.00 0.84
CA GLY A 411 -3.75 15.06 1.83
C GLY A 411 -3.64 14.57 3.28
N ASN A 412 -4.06 13.34 3.55
CA ASN A 412 -4.06 12.78 4.90
C ASN A 412 -2.65 12.45 5.40
N SER A 413 -1.74 12.03 4.52
CA SER A 413 -0.33 11.83 4.89
C SER A 413 0.37 13.13 5.23
N LYS A 414 0.05 14.24 4.54
CA LYS A 414 0.52 15.57 4.93
C LYS A 414 -0.03 15.98 6.30
N ARG A 415 -1.33 15.78 6.54
CA ARG A 415 -1.95 16.05 7.85
C ARG A 415 -1.24 15.30 8.98
N MET A 416 -0.92 14.02 8.78
CA MET A 416 -0.17 13.21 9.74
C MET A 416 1.26 13.72 9.95
N TYR A 417 1.99 14.03 8.87
CA TYR A 417 3.34 14.60 8.95
C TYR A 417 3.34 15.92 9.75
N ASP A 418 2.43 16.82 9.44
CA ASP A 418 2.31 18.11 10.14
C ASP A 418 1.84 17.93 11.58
N LEU A 419 1.00 16.94 11.86
CA LEU A 419 0.59 16.58 13.23
C LEU A 419 1.81 16.14 14.05
N VAL A 420 2.65 15.25 13.53
CA VAL A 420 3.88 14.81 14.21
C VAL A 420 4.82 16.00 14.45
N SER A 421 5.01 16.87 13.44
CA SER A 421 5.82 18.09 13.56
C SER A 421 5.33 19.00 14.69
N ARG A 422 4.02 19.27 14.74
CA ARG A 422 3.41 20.10 15.79
C ARG A 422 3.49 19.45 17.17
N THR A 423 3.14 18.17 17.29
CA THR A 423 3.13 17.45 18.58
C THR A 423 4.53 17.36 19.19
N LEU A 424 5.56 17.09 18.37
CA LEU A 424 6.95 17.03 18.84
C LEU A 424 7.62 18.41 18.94
N ALA A 425 6.94 19.49 18.54
CA ALA A 425 7.50 20.83 18.40
C ALA A 425 8.79 20.86 17.54
N MET A 426 8.81 20.07 16.46
CA MET A 426 9.95 19.92 15.55
C MET A 426 9.62 20.50 14.17
N PRO A 427 10.21 21.64 13.76
CA PRO A 427 9.98 22.23 12.44
C PRO A 427 10.45 21.36 11.26
N SER A 428 11.41 20.47 11.49
CA SER A 428 11.84 19.44 10.54
C SER A 428 11.87 18.09 11.25
N LEU A 429 11.34 17.07 10.58
CA LEU A 429 11.36 15.68 11.04
C LEU A 429 12.46 14.84 10.38
N ASP A 430 13.25 15.43 9.48
CA ASP A 430 14.14 14.73 8.53
C ASP A 430 15.19 13.81 9.17
N ALA A 431 15.46 13.99 10.46
CA ALA A 431 16.35 13.14 11.25
C ALA A 431 15.79 11.72 11.48
N PHE A 432 14.47 11.55 11.43
CA PHE A 432 13.82 10.27 11.68
C PHE A 432 12.57 9.99 10.84
N TYR A 433 11.85 11.00 10.34
CA TYR A 433 10.64 10.82 9.52
C TYR A 433 10.69 11.66 8.23
N ARG A 434 10.62 10.98 7.08
CA ARG A 434 10.50 11.61 5.75
C ARG A 434 9.26 11.10 5.01
N LEU A 435 8.61 12.02 4.30
CA LEU A 435 7.43 11.76 3.47
C LEU A 435 7.77 12.01 2.00
N PHE A 436 7.42 11.11 1.09
CA PHE A 436 7.49 11.28 -0.35
C PHE A 436 6.09 11.33 -0.97
N LEU A 437 5.74 12.44 -1.62
CA LEU A 437 4.52 12.52 -2.41
C LEU A 437 4.88 12.20 -3.86
N VAL A 438 4.17 11.25 -4.47
CA VAL A 438 4.58 10.64 -5.75
C VAL A 438 3.60 11.03 -6.86
N PRO A 439 3.95 11.97 -7.75
CA PRO A 439 3.14 12.38 -8.90
C PRO A 439 2.73 11.22 -9.79
N GLY A 440 1.44 11.18 -10.15
CA GLY A 440 0.91 10.19 -11.08
C GLY A 440 0.95 8.74 -10.60
N MET A 441 1.26 8.49 -9.33
CA MET A 441 1.16 7.16 -8.73
C MET A 441 -0.24 6.97 -8.13
N GLU A 442 -0.84 5.81 -8.40
CA GLU A 442 -2.12 5.38 -7.84
C GLU A 442 -1.97 4.84 -6.40
N HIS A 443 -3.01 4.17 -5.90
CA HIS A 443 -2.98 3.52 -4.60
C HIS A 443 -1.90 2.43 -4.53
N CYS A 444 -0.85 2.69 -3.74
CA CYS A 444 0.30 1.82 -3.45
C CYS A 444 1.25 1.46 -4.60
N THR A 445 0.79 1.39 -5.84
CA THR A 445 1.54 1.02 -7.05
C THR A 445 0.85 1.61 -8.28
N GLN A 446 1.41 1.43 -9.47
CA GLN A 446 0.79 1.79 -10.75
C GLN A 446 0.53 3.30 -10.89
N GLY A 447 -0.12 3.66 -11.99
CA GLY A 447 -0.40 5.03 -12.40
C GLY A 447 0.46 5.50 -13.58
N PRO A 448 0.08 6.63 -14.20
CA PRO A 448 0.79 7.19 -15.35
C PRO A 448 2.17 7.75 -15.01
N GLY A 449 2.46 7.99 -13.73
CA GLY A 449 3.73 8.56 -13.28
C GLY A 449 4.85 7.55 -13.11
N ALA A 450 6.00 8.03 -12.63
CA ALA A 450 7.15 7.18 -12.34
C ALA A 450 7.00 6.46 -10.98
N TRP A 451 6.04 5.54 -10.89
CA TRP A 451 5.59 4.94 -9.62
C TRP A 451 6.47 3.78 -9.11
N ALA A 452 7.38 3.23 -9.93
CA ALA A 452 8.16 2.06 -9.58
C ALA A 452 9.49 2.44 -8.90
N PHE A 453 9.57 2.32 -7.58
CA PHE A 453 10.77 2.64 -6.78
C PHE A 453 10.96 1.70 -5.58
N GLY A 454 10.64 0.42 -5.73
CA GLY A 454 10.93 -0.63 -4.74
C GLY A 454 10.17 -0.49 -3.41
N GLN A 455 9.01 0.17 -3.43
CA GLN A 455 8.20 0.48 -2.26
C GLN A 455 7.41 -0.71 -1.71
N ARG A 456 7.25 -1.77 -2.51
CA ARG A 456 6.69 -3.08 -2.14
C ARG A 456 6.93 -4.12 -3.23
N GLY A 457 6.59 -5.39 -2.97
CA GLY A 457 6.65 -6.45 -3.98
C GLY A 457 5.70 -6.20 -5.15
N GLY A 458 6.01 -6.76 -6.32
CA GLY A 458 5.26 -6.54 -7.57
C GLY A 458 5.51 -5.19 -8.24
N THR A 459 6.59 -4.52 -7.85
CA THR A 459 7.06 -3.28 -8.48
C THR A 459 8.07 -3.63 -9.56
N ASP A 460 7.59 -4.21 -10.67
CA ASP A 460 8.44 -4.59 -11.80
C ASP A 460 9.09 -3.33 -12.39
N GLY A 461 10.43 -3.31 -12.48
CA GLY A 461 11.19 -2.13 -12.94
C GLY A 461 11.95 -1.38 -11.84
N ALA A 462 11.70 -1.65 -10.56
CA ALA A 462 12.56 -1.17 -9.49
C ALA A 462 13.96 -1.80 -9.60
N ARG A 463 15.00 -0.98 -9.46
CA ARG A 463 16.41 -1.45 -9.49
C ARG A 463 16.85 -1.78 -8.07
N ASN A 464 17.75 -2.76 -7.91
CA ASN A 464 18.35 -3.08 -6.61
C ASN A 464 19.46 -2.09 -6.26
N GLU A 465 19.10 -0.80 -6.23
CA GLU A 465 19.95 0.34 -5.91
C GLU A 465 19.14 1.24 -4.96
N SER A 466 19.72 1.70 -3.86
CA SER A 466 18.99 2.48 -2.84
C SER A 466 18.42 3.80 -3.38
N SER A 467 19.00 4.36 -4.43
CA SER A 467 18.45 5.52 -5.14
C SER A 467 17.14 5.24 -5.90
N HIS A 468 16.82 3.97 -6.16
CA HIS A 468 15.64 3.50 -6.91
C HIS A 468 14.78 2.49 -6.13
N ASN A 469 15.11 2.23 -4.87
CA ASN A 469 14.44 1.23 -4.05
C ASN A 469 14.28 1.73 -2.61
N LEU A 470 13.05 2.06 -2.23
CA LEU A 470 12.76 2.64 -0.92
C LEU A 470 13.11 1.69 0.24
N LEU A 471 12.95 0.38 0.06
CA LEU A 471 13.34 -0.60 1.09
C LEU A 471 14.85 -0.59 1.30
N LEU A 472 15.63 -0.56 0.22
CA LEU A 472 17.09 -0.47 0.32
C LEU A 472 17.56 0.91 0.80
N ALA A 473 16.86 1.99 0.45
CA ALA A 473 17.10 3.31 1.01
C ALA A 473 16.88 3.36 2.54
N LEU A 474 15.86 2.66 3.03
CA LEU A 474 15.61 2.54 4.47
C LEU A 474 16.74 1.77 5.16
N VAL A 475 17.24 0.70 4.54
CA VAL A 475 18.40 -0.06 5.02
C VAL A 475 19.62 0.87 5.15
N ASP A 476 19.95 1.60 4.09
CA ASP A 476 21.08 2.55 4.10
C ASP A 476 20.92 3.62 5.18
N TRP A 477 19.68 4.06 5.47
CA TRP A 477 19.42 5.01 6.54
C TRP A 477 19.60 4.41 7.93
N VAL A 478 19.06 3.22 8.17
CA VAL A 478 19.10 2.54 9.48
C VAL A 478 20.51 2.03 9.82
N GLU A 479 21.20 1.44 8.85
CA GLU A 479 22.51 0.80 9.04
C GLU A 479 23.66 1.76 8.79
N GLY A 480 23.56 2.61 7.75
CA GLY A 480 24.62 3.52 7.32
C GLY A 480 24.43 4.98 7.72
N GLY A 481 23.27 5.35 8.25
CA GLY A 481 22.94 6.75 8.56
C GLY A 481 22.70 7.63 7.33
N VAL A 482 22.53 7.02 6.14
CA VAL A 482 22.34 7.74 4.87
C VAL A 482 20.85 7.90 4.59
N ALA A 483 20.29 9.04 4.99
CA ALA A 483 18.87 9.32 4.82
C ALA A 483 18.55 9.72 3.37
N PRO A 484 17.46 9.19 2.76
CA PRO A 484 17.12 9.54 1.37
C PRO A 484 16.49 10.93 1.29
N ASP A 485 17.16 11.90 0.65
CA ASP A 485 16.54 13.20 0.31
C ASP A 485 15.61 13.10 -0.89
N THR A 486 15.86 12.11 -1.74
CA THR A 486 15.13 11.84 -2.96
C THR A 486 14.99 10.34 -3.16
N ILE A 487 13.97 9.92 -3.91
CA ILE A 487 13.87 8.54 -4.42
C ILE A 487 13.50 8.59 -5.91
N THR A 488 14.23 7.86 -6.74
CA THR A 488 13.99 7.83 -8.19
C THR A 488 12.99 6.74 -8.53
N GLY A 489 11.87 7.14 -9.10
CA GLY A 489 10.89 6.21 -9.66
C GLY A 489 11.04 6.02 -11.16
N THR A 490 10.48 4.91 -11.64
CA THR A 490 10.43 4.54 -13.06
C THR A 490 8.97 4.38 -13.49
N ALA A 491 8.61 4.93 -14.64
CA ALA A 491 7.30 4.77 -15.27
C ALA A 491 7.26 3.50 -16.15
N GLU A 492 6.08 3.10 -16.62
CA GLU A 492 5.93 1.88 -17.44
C GLU A 492 6.69 1.95 -18.76
N ASP A 493 6.87 3.14 -19.33
CA ASP A 493 7.64 3.39 -20.55
C ASP A 493 9.16 3.47 -20.32
N GLY A 494 9.61 3.33 -19.06
CA GLY A 494 11.00 3.42 -18.64
C GLY A 494 11.49 4.83 -18.32
N ALA A 495 10.66 5.87 -18.45
CA ALA A 495 11.02 7.22 -18.03
C ALA A 495 11.25 7.27 -16.50
N THR A 496 12.27 8.01 -16.08
CA THR A 496 12.62 8.14 -14.66
C THR A 496 12.31 9.53 -14.15
N ARG A 497 11.87 9.60 -12.88
CA ARG A 497 11.61 10.88 -12.19
C ARG A 497 12.10 10.82 -10.76
N VAL A 498 12.71 11.90 -10.31
CA VAL A 498 13.11 12.08 -8.91
C VAL A 498 11.91 12.54 -8.10
N HIS A 499 11.57 11.80 -7.05
CA HIS A 499 10.56 12.17 -6.07
C HIS A 499 11.23 12.81 -4.86
N CYS A 500 10.69 13.96 -4.45
CA CYS A 500 11.29 14.80 -3.42
C CYS A 500 10.70 14.50 -2.04
N ARG A 501 11.52 14.60 -0.99
CA ARG A 501 11.00 14.58 0.37
C ARG A 501 10.15 15.84 0.61
N TYR A 502 8.96 15.68 1.14
CA TYR A 502 8.11 16.77 1.61
C TYR A 502 8.83 17.55 2.74
N PRO A 503 8.74 18.90 2.78
CA PRO A 503 7.90 19.77 1.95
C PRO A 503 8.51 20.19 0.61
N MET A 504 9.67 19.64 0.20
CA MET A 504 10.20 19.90 -1.14
C MET A 504 9.27 19.31 -2.20
N ARG A 505 9.25 19.97 -3.35
CA ARG A 505 8.39 19.70 -4.49
C ARG A 505 9.23 19.36 -5.71
N SER A 506 8.65 18.58 -6.61
CA SER A 506 9.28 18.25 -7.89
C SER A 506 8.98 19.36 -8.88
N VAL A 507 9.98 20.14 -9.26
CA VAL A 507 9.83 21.27 -10.19
C VAL A 507 10.56 20.98 -11.49
N TRP A 508 9.90 21.26 -12.62
CA TRP A 508 10.48 21.14 -13.95
C TRP A 508 11.38 22.36 -14.26
N ASP A 509 12.64 22.12 -14.62
CA ASP A 509 13.60 23.20 -14.94
C ASP A 509 13.75 23.49 -16.45
N GLY A 510 12.96 22.81 -17.28
CA GLY A 510 13.07 22.84 -18.74
C GLY A 510 13.74 21.59 -19.34
N ASN A 511 14.46 20.80 -18.54
CA ASN A 511 15.16 19.59 -18.96
C ASN A 511 14.85 18.37 -18.09
N ALA A 512 14.74 18.56 -16.76
CA ALA A 512 14.50 17.49 -15.81
C ALA A 512 13.70 17.99 -14.58
N PHE A 513 13.09 17.04 -13.87
CA PHE A 513 12.51 17.33 -12.55
C PHE A 513 13.61 17.34 -11.48
N GLY A 514 13.62 18.39 -10.66
CA GLY A 514 14.50 18.52 -9.50
C GLY A 514 13.74 18.97 -8.25
N CYS A 515 14.37 18.82 -7.08
CA CYS A 515 13.74 19.17 -5.81
C CYS A 515 13.97 20.64 -5.44
N GLN A 516 12.88 21.34 -5.17
CA GLN A 516 12.88 22.73 -4.69
C GLN A 516 11.99 22.86 -3.44
N ALA A 517 12.33 23.78 -2.55
CA ALA A 517 11.63 23.98 -1.28
C ALA A 517 10.29 24.72 -1.45
#